data_AF-A0A2V9LTG3-F1
#
_entry.id   AF-A0A2V9LTG3-F1
#
_cell.length_a   1.000
_cell.length_b   1.000
_cell.length_c   1.000
_cell.angle_alpha   90.00
_cell.angle_beta   90.00
_cell.angle_gamma   90.00
#
_symmetry.space_group_name_H-M   'P 1'
#
loop_
_entity.id
_entity.type
_entity.pdbx_description
1 polymer ?
#
loop_
_entity_poly.entity_id
_entity_poly.type
_entity_poly.pdbx_seq_one_letter_code
_entity_poly.pdbx_strand_id
1 'polypeptide(L)'
;MSGPIKAVPLAIFLFFAPFAQGQTTSTTSGSAPRDATALALAQASLKALAGTTTITDLTLNGSATYTAGGDEETGAVTLLASGNLLSRVTLSLTDGQRTEIRNGPAGDWIGADAVEHSMALHNCWPDAAWFYPGLSFQALSTDPGLGL
;
A
#
# COMPACT_ATOMS: atom_id res chain seq x y z
N MET A 1 8.47 -22.26 -81.75
CA MET A 1 9.69 -21.61 -82.28
C MET A 1 9.63 -20.13 -81.91
N SER A 2 10.69 -19.63 -81.26
CA SER A 2 11.17 -18.23 -81.11
C SER A 2 10.32 -17.13 -81.79
N GLY A 3 9.77 -16.13 -81.09
CA GLY A 3 10.48 -14.91 -80.65
C GLY A 3 9.62 -13.64 -80.92
N PRO A 4 10.01 -12.43 -80.48
CA PRO A 4 9.22 -11.58 -79.56
C PRO A 4 8.78 -10.21 -80.15
N ILE A 5 7.82 -9.51 -79.52
CA ILE A 5 7.67 -8.04 -79.63
C ILE A 5 7.30 -7.42 -78.27
N LYS A 6 8.08 -6.40 -77.89
CA LYS A 6 7.96 -5.57 -76.68
C LYS A 6 6.88 -4.50 -76.84
N ALA A 7 6.12 -4.21 -75.78
CA ALA A 7 5.54 -2.89 -75.52
C ALA A 7 5.41 -2.68 -73.99
N VAL A 8 5.76 -1.49 -73.55
CA VAL A 8 5.80 -0.91 -72.19
C VAL A 8 4.89 0.34 -72.24
N PRO A 9 4.42 1.00 -71.17
CA PRO A 9 3.91 0.62 -69.83
C PRO A 9 2.46 1.16 -69.60
N LEU A 10 1.82 0.88 -68.45
CA LEU A 10 1.06 1.92 -67.74
C LEU A 10 0.97 1.63 -66.25
N ALA A 11 1.48 2.59 -65.48
CA ALA A 11 1.55 2.61 -64.03
C ALA A 11 0.19 2.89 -63.38
N ILE A 12 0.00 2.43 -62.13
CA ILE A 12 -0.50 3.19 -60.98
C ILE A 12 -0.10 2.36 -59.74
N PHE A 13 0.98 2.75 -59.06
CA PHE A 13 1.27 2.32 -57.70
C PHE A 13 0.78 3.43 -56.78
N LEU A 14 -0.26 3.14 -56.01
CA LEU A 14 -0.80 4.01 -54.95
C LEU A 14 0.26 4.18 -53.86
N PHE A 15 0.70 5.42 -53.66
CA PHE A 15 1.55 5.85 -52.55
C PHE A 15 0.80 5.68 -51.22
N PHE A 16 1.24 4.74 -50.39
CA PHE A 16 0.94 4.74 -48.95
C PHE A 16 2.02 5.55 -48.24
N ALA A 17 1.63 6.71 -47.68
CA ALA A 17 2.49 7.49 -46.80
C ALA A 17 2.59 6.81 -45.42
N PRO A 18 3.79 6.59 -44.85
CA PRO A 18 3.89 6.16 -43.47
C PRO A 18 3.64 7.34 -42.52
N PHE A 19 2.54 7.26 -41.78
CA PHE A 19 2.35 8.01 -40.53
C PHE A 19 3.41 7.55 -39.53
N ALA A 20 4.46 8.35 -39.33
CA ALA A 20 5.33 8.23 -38.16
C ALA A 20 4.59 8.85 -36.96
N GLN A 21 3.94 8.01 -36.15
CA GLN A 21 3.36 8.44 -34.89
C GLN A 21 4.47 8.76 -33.88
N GLY A 22 4.29 9.88 -33.19
CA GLY A 22 5.26 10.51 -32.31
C GLY A 22 5.78 9.61 -31.20
N GLN A 23 7.06 9.78 -30.96
CA GLN A 23 7.84 9.27 -29.85
C GLN A 23 7.17 9.62 -28.51
N THR A 24 6.69 8.61 -27.78
CA THR A 24 6.36 8.73 -26.36
C THR A 24 7.68 8.85 -25.58
N THR A 25 8.01 10.06 -25.15
CA THR A 25 8.99 10.24 -24.07
C THR A 25 8.39 9.69 -22.79
N SER A 26 8.86 8.53 -22.37
CA SER A 26 8.73 8.05 -21.00
C SER A 26 9.35 9.10 -20.07
N THR A 27 8.52 9.90 -19.40
CA THR A 27 8.98 10.67 -18.25
C THR A 27 9.30 9.65 -17.16
N THR A 28 10.59 9.38 -16.92
CA THR A 28 11.03 8.85 -15.65
C THR A 28 10.63 9.87 -14.60
N SER A 29 9.58 9.58 -13.82
CA SER A 29 9.26 10.31 -12.60
C SER A 29 10.47 10.18 -11.67
N GLY A 30 11.38 11.17 -11.71
CA GLY A 30 12.40 11.30 -10.69
C GLY A 30 11.66 11.54 -9.38
N SER A 31 11.87 10.70 -8.37
CA SER A 31 11.31 10.98 -7.04
C SER A 31 11.80 12.36 -6.62
N ALA A 32 10.91 13.19 -6.08
CA ALA A 32 11.33 14.43 -5.44
C ALA A 32 12.50 14.12 -4.47
N PRO A 33 13.50 15.00 -4.36
CA PRO A 33 14.55 14.84 -3.36
C PRO A 33 13.90 14.68 -1.98
N ARG A 34 14.34 13.69 -1.20
CA ARG A 34 13.81 13.48 0.14
C ARG A 34 14.07 14.73 1.00
N ASP A 35 13.08 15.15 1.79
CA ASP A 35 13.28 16.18 2.80
C ASP A 35 14.14 15.60 3.94
N ALA A 36 15.39 16.08 4.03
CA ALA A 36 16.35 15.64 5.03
C ALA A 36 15.88 15.92 6.47
N THR A 37 15.12 17.00 6.68
CA THR A 37 14.57 17.36 7.99
C THR A 37 13.48 16.38 8.39
N ALA A 38 12.55 16.08 7.48
CA ALA A 38 11.48 15.11 7.73
C ALA A 38 12.06 13.72 8.04
N LEU A 39 13.08 13.29 7.29
CA LEU A 39 13.76 12.03 7.52
C LEU A 39 14.45 11.99 8.90
N ALA A 40 15.17 13.05 9.26
CA ALA A 40 15.84 13.14 10.57
C ALA A 40 14.84 13.09 11.73
N LEU A 41 13.68 13.75 11.60
CA LEU A 41 12.61 13.71 12.60
C LEU A 41 11.97 12.32 12.72
N ALA A 42 11.71 11.64 11.60
CA ALA A 42 11.18 10.27 11.62
C ALA A 42 12.16 9.31 12.30
N GLN A 43 13.46 9.41 11.98
CA GLN A 43 14.51 8.60 12.61
C GLN A 43 14.68 8.90 14.10
N ALA A 44 14.62 10.18 14.50
CA ALA A 44 14.68 10.56 15.91
C ALA A 44 13.47 10.04 16.70
N SER A 45 12.27 10.13 16.11
CA SER A 45 11.02 9.62 16.71
C SER A 45 11.05 8.09 16.86
N LEU A 46 11.52 7.39 15.82
CA LEU A 46 11.72 5.94 15.88
C LEU A 46 12.72 5.57 16.99
N LYS A 47 13.84 6.28 17.07
CA LYS A 47 14.86 6.06 18.11
C LYS A 47 14.32 6.33 19.52
N ALA A 48 13.48 7.34 19.69
CA ALA A 48 12.87 7.65 20.98
C ALA A 48 11.89 6.55 21.44
N LEU A 49 11.15 5.94 20.50
CA LEU A 49 10.14 4.92 20.81
C LEU A 49 10.69 3.50 20.91
N ALA A 50 11.60 3.13 20.00
CA ALA A 50 12.09 1.77 19.81
C ALA A 50 13.59 1.60 20.13
N GLY A 51 14.28 2.69 20.47
CA GLY A 51 15.72 2.67 20.69
C GLY A 51 16.48 2.36 19.40
N THR A 52 17.39 1.39 19.46
CA THR A 52 18.16 0.90 18.31
C THR A 52 17.62 -0.42 17.75
N THR A 53 16.45 -0.85 18.21
CA THR A 53 15.85 -2.12 17.81
C THR A 53 15.08 -1.94 16.51
N THR A 54 15.43 -2.70 15.48
CA THR A 54 14.61 -2.83 14.28
C THR A 54 13.37 -3.64 14.61
N ILE A 55 12.18 -3.10 14.30
CA ILE A 55 10.91 -3.77 14.58
C ILE A 55 10.45 -4.45 13.29
N THR A 56 10.47 -5.78 13.26
CA THR A 56 9.87 -6.55 12.16
C THR A 56 8.42 -6.88 12.47
N ASP A 57 8.22 -7.38 13.69
CA ASP A 57 6.95 -7.89 14.16
C ASP A 57 6.76 -7.51 15.63
N LEU A 58 5.51 -7.38 16.06
CA LEU A 58 5.20 -7.16 17.45
C LEU A 58 3.89 -7.83 17.85
N THR A 59 3.82 -8.20 19.13
CA THR A 59 2.62 -8.72 19.79
C THR A 59 2.37 -7.91 21.05
N LEU A 60 1.20 -7.28 21.14
CA LEU A 60 0.72 -6.64 22.36
C LEU A 60 -0.43 -7.46 22.91
N ASN A 61 -0.38 -7.76 24.19
CA ASN A 61 -1.46 -8.42 24.91
C ASN A 61 -1.96 -7.49 26.02
N GLY A 62 -3.26 -7.48 26.25
CA GLY A 62 -3.86 -6.65 27.30
C GLY A 62 -5.34 -6.96 27.53
N SER A 63 -6.02 -6.01 28.13
CA SER A 63 -7.49 -6.00 28.26
C SER A 63 -8.07 -4.86 27.42
N ALA A 64 -9.22 -5.10 26.80
CA ALA A 64 -9.96 -4.09 26.05
C ALA A 64 -11.41 -4.03 26.54
N THR A 65 -11.97 -2.83 26.50
CA THR A 65 -13.41 -2.58 26.62
C THR A 65 -13.93 -2.21 25.24
N TYR A 66 -14.94 -2.93 24.77
CA TYR A 66 -15.62 -2.72 23.51
C TYR A 66 -17.00 -2.13 23.79
N THR A 67 -17.31 -1.01 23.14
CA THR A 67 -18.60 -0.35 23.28
C THR A 67 -19.24 -0.21 21.91
N ALA A 68 -20.43 -0.79 21.73
CA ALA A 68 -21.21 -0.69 20.50
C ALA A 68 -22.67 -0.33 20.83
N GLY A 69 -23.04 0.92 20.59
CA GLY A 69 -24.36 1.40 21.00
C GLY A 69 -24.52 1.35 22.52
N GLY A 70 -25.50 0.57 23.01
CA GLY A 70 -25.74 0.36 24.44
C GLY A 70 -24.98 -0.83 25.04
N ASP A 71 -24.29 -1.62 24.22
CA ASP A 71 -23.57 -2.81 24.66
C ASP A 71 -22.14 -2.45 25.06
N GLU A 72 -21.71 -2.90 26.23
CA GLU A 72 -20.35 -2.76 26.73
C GLU A 72 -19.81 -4.12 27.16
N GLU A 73 -18.73 -4.55 26.53
CA GLU A 73 -18.10 -5.83 26.79
C GLU A 73 -16.63 -5.60 27.18
N THR A 74 -16.10 -6.37 28.13
CA THR A 74 -14.67 -6.33 28.48
C THR A 74 -14.05 -7.70 28.31
N GLY A 75 -12.81 -7.74 27.83
CA GLY A 75 -12.13 -9.00 27.58
C GLY A 75 -10.65 -8.84 27.28
N ALA A 76 -10.01 -9.95 26.92
CA ALA A 76 -8.60 -9.94 26.53
C ALA A 76 -8.46 -9.41 25.10
N VAL A 77 -7.36 -8.70 24.83
CA VAL A 77 -6.99 -8.25 23.49
C VAL A 77 -5.58 -8.74 23.14
N THR A 78 -5.43 -9.19 21.90
CA THR A 78 -4.15 -9.47 21.26
C THR A 78 -4.04 -8.66 19.98
N LEU A 79 -3.00 -7.83 19.88
CA LEU A 79 -2.68 -7.00 18.73
C LEU A 79 -1.38 -7.52 18.11
N LEU A 80 -1.44 -7.94 16.86
CA LEU A 80 -0.30 -8.41 16.09
C LEU A 80 -0.05 -7.44 14.94
N ALA A 81 1.20 -7.08 14.72
CA ALA A 81 1.61 -6.38 13.51
C ALA A 81 2.88 -7.00 12.92
N SER A 82 2.97 -6.98 11.59
CA SER A 82 4.16 -7.36 10.82
C SER A 82 4.41 -6.27 9.79
N GLY A 83 5.40 -5.41 10.06
CA GLY A 83 5.54 -4.15 9.33
C GLY A 83 4.32 -3.20 9.48
N ASN A 84 4.28 -2.15 8.67
CA ASN A 84 3.26 -1.09 8.78
C ASN A 84 1.91 -1.44 8.13
N LEU A 85 1.87 -2.46 7.27
CA LEU A 85 0.72 -2.76 6.41
C LEU A 85 -0.05 -4.02 6.83
N LEU A 86 0.47 -4.79 7.76
CA LEU A 86 -0.15 -6.05 8.19
C LEU A 86 -0.48 -5.99 9.67
N SER A 87 -1.74 -6.23 10.00
CA SER A 87 -2.18 -6.31 11.38
C SER A 87 -3.27 -7.35 11.60
N ARG A 88 -3.32 -7.89 12.81
CA ARG A 88 -4.46 -8.65 13.33
C ARG A 88 -4.80 -8.15 14.73
N VAL A 89 -6.03 -7.71 14.89
CA VAL A 89 -6.62 -7.35 16.18
C VAL A 89 -7.60 -8.45 16.55
N THR A 90 -7.41 -9.06 17.71
CA THR A 90 -8.33 -10.07 18.24
C THR A 90 -8.78 -9.66 19.62
N LEU A 91 -10.10 -9.54 19.79
CA LEU A 91 -10.77 -9.28 21.06
C LEU A 91 -11.49 -10.56 21.48
N SER A 92 -11.14 -11.09 22.65
CA SER A 92 -11.84 -12.21 23.28
C SER A 92 -12.74 -11.65 24.38
N LEU A 93 -13.96 -11.29 23.98
CA LEU A 93 -14.97 -10.63 24.80
C LEU A 93 -15.96 -11.65 25.38
N THR A 94 -16.86 -11.19 26.26
CA THR A 94 -17.84 -12.05 26.94
C THR A 94 -18.82 -12.72 25.97
N ASP A 95 -19.24 -12.03 24.90
CA ASP A 95 -20.22 -12.55 23.95
C ASP A 95 -19.58 -13.20 22.72
N GLY A 96 -18.24 -13.31 22.71
CA GLY A 96 -17.50 -14.04 21.70
C GLY A 96 -16.23 -13.34 21.26
N GLN A 97 -15.60 -13.91 20.24
CA GLN A 97 -14.40 -13.34 19.66
C GLN A 97 -14.75 -12.40 18.52
N ARG A 98 -14.09 -11.24 18.49
CA ARG A 98 -14.06 -10.33 17.34
C ARG A 98 -12.65 -10.27 16.80
N THR A 99 -12.51 -10.32 15.48
CA THR A 99 -11.21 -10.22 14.81
C THR A 99 -11.29 -9.26 13.63
N GLU A 100 -10.29 -8.40 13.50
CA GLU A 100 -10.03 -7.58 12.32
C GLU A 100 -8.63 -7.91 11.80
N ILE A 101 -8.52 -8.23 10.52
CA ILE A 101 -7.25 -8.44 9.82
C ILE A 101 -7.12 -7.39 8.73
N ARG A 102 -5.96 -6.73 8.66
CA ARG A 102 -5.55 -5.89 7.53
C ARG A 102 -4.32 -6.54 6.90
N ASN A 103 -4.37 -6.75 5.59
CA ASN A 103 -3.36 -7.54 4.87
C ASN A 103 -2.86 -6.81 3.61
N GLY A 104 -2.42 -5.55 3.77
CA GLY A 104 -2.00 -4.76 2.62
C GLY A 104 -2.12 -3.26 2.85
N PRO A 105 -2.09 -2.45 1.78
CA PRO A 105 -2.36 -1.03 1.89
C PRO A 105 -3.73 -0.78 2.54
N ALA A 106 -3.87 0.38 3.17
CA ALA A 106 -5.12 0.74 3.82
C ALA A 106 -6.28 0.79 2.80
N GLY A 107 -7.48 0.37 3.22
CA GLY A 107 -8.63 0.33 2.34
C GLY A 107 -9.54 -0.87 2.54
N ASP A 108 -8.99 -1.99 2.99
CA ASP A 108 -9.73 -3.25 3.11
C ASP A 108 -9.39 -3.98 4.42
N TRP A 109 -10.38 -4.71 4.95
CA TRP A 109 -10.24 -5.52 6.16
C TRP A 109 -10.95 -6.87 6.00
N ILE A 110 -10.51 -7.85 6.78
CA ILE A 110 -11.12 -9.18 6.85
C ILE A 110 -11.63 -9.41 8.27
N GLY A 111 -12.90 -9.78 8.37
CA GLY A 111 -13.59 -10.04 9.63
C GLY A 111 -13.65 -11.52 10.00
N ALA A 112 -14.53 -11.84 10.95
CA ALA A 112 -14.79 -13.22 11.37
C ALA A 112 -15.43 -14.10 10.29
N ASP A 113 -16.01 -13.49 9.25
CA ASP A 113 -16.58 -14.18 8.09
C ASP A 113 -15.54 -14.61 7.05
N ALA A 114 -14.27 -14.23 7.25
CA ALA A 114 -13.16 -14.48 6.33
C ALA A 114 -13.35 -13.89 4.92
N VAL A 115 -14.22 -12.88 4.78
CA VAL A 115 -14.43 -12.13 3.54
C VAL A 115 -13.73 -10.78 3.65
N GLU A 116 -13.16 -10.31 2.54
CA GLU A 116 -12.59 -8.97 2.44
C GLU A 116 -13.69 -7.93 2.25
N HIS A 117 -13.62 -6.88 3.06
CA HIS A 117 -14.57 -5.78 3.09
C HIS A 117 -13.83 -4.47 2.88
N SER A 118 -14.35 -3.63 1.99
CA SER A 118 -13.82 -2.28 1.85
C SER A 118 -14.20 -1.41 3.05
N MET A 119 -13.24 -0.63 3.50
CA MET A 119 -13.39 0.35 4.56
C MET A 119 -14.07 1.62 4.02
N ALA A 120 -14.76 2.32 4.92
CA ALA A 120 -15.11 3.71 4.67
C ALA A 120 -13.85 4.56 4.53
N LEU A 121 -13.85 5.55 3.62
CA LEU A 121 -12.66 6.35 3.26
C LEU A 121 -11.90 6.92 4.47
N HIS A 122 -12.60 7.37 5.51
CA HIS A 122 -11.98 7.94 6.72
C HIS A 122 -11.20 6.91 7.55
N ASN A 123 -11.53 5.62 7.43
CA ASN A 123 -10.83 4.51 8.08
C ASN A 123 -9.63 4.00 7.27
N CYS A 124 -9.45 4.50 6.04
CA CYS A 124 -8.32 4.17 5.18
C CYS A 124 -7.07 5.00 5.49
N TRP A 125 -7.14 6.00 6.37
CA TRP A 125 -5.99 6.86 6.68
C TRP A 125 -5.07 6.31 7.76
N PRO A 126 -5.56 5.65 8.82
CA PRO A 126 -4.69 4.99 9.78
C PRO A 126 -3.98 3.79 9.15
N ASP A 127 -2.68 3.66 9.47
CA ASP A 127 -1.90 2.47 9.17
C ASP A 127 -2.54 1.20 9.76
N ALA A 128 -2.22 0.04 9.20
CA ALA A 128 -2.70 -1.23 9.74
C ALA A 128 -2.24 -1.41 11.21
N ALA A 129 -0.99 -1.03 11.49
CA ALA A 129 -0.39 -1.10 12.82
C ALA A 129 -0.65 0.17 13.68
N TRP A 130 -1.80 0.83 13.55
CA TRP A 130 -2.14 2.09 14.24
C TRP A 130 -1.89 2.09 15.76
N PHE A 131 -1.91 0.92 16.40
CA PHE A 131 -1.67 0.74 17.84
C PHE A 131 -0.19 0.81 18.24
N TYR A 132 0.74 0.90 17.29
CA TYR A 132 2.16 1.05 17.56
C TYR A 132 2.86 1.97 16.52
N PRO A 133 3.04 3.26 16.82
CA PRO A 133 3.52 4.25 15.84
C PRO A 133 4.97 4.03 15.37
N GLY A 134 5.74 3.15 16.02
CA GLY A 134 7.11 2.84 15.61
C GLY A 134 7.18 2.20 14.22
N LEU A 135 6.17 1.42 13.85
CA LEU A 135 6.09 0.82 12.52
C LEU A 135 5.84 1.88 11.43
N SER A 136 5.03 2.90 11.73
CA SER A 136 4.82 4.06 10.85
C SER A 136 6.11 4.86 10.66
N PHE A 137 6.83 5.18 11.74
CA PHE A 137 8.12 5.90 11.64
C PHE A 137 9.18 5.10 10.89
N GLN A 138 9.21 3.78 11.08
CA GLN A 138 10.11 2.89 10.33
C GLN A 138 9.76 2.90 8.84
N ALA A 139 8.49 2.77 8.47
CA ALA A 139 8.03 2.85 7.08
C ALA A 139 8.41 4.19 6.45
N LEU A 140 8.10 5.31 7.12
CA LEU A 140 8.49 6.65 6.68
C LEU A 140 10.00 6.73 6.44
N SER A 141 10.84 6.27 7.37
CA SER A 141 12.31 6.35 7.20
C SER A 141 12.84 5.67 5.93
N THR A 142 12.09 4.70 5.40
CA THR A 142 12.43 3.95 4.18
C THR A 142 11.70 4.43 2.93
N ASP A 143 10.67 5.27 3.08
CA ASP A 143 9.81 5.73 1.99
C ASP A 143 10.62 6.53 0.95
N PRO A 144 10.64 6.09 -0.33
CA PRO A 144 11.31 6.83 -1.40
C PRO A 144 10.62 8.16 -1.75
N GLY A 145 9.35 8.33 -1.39
CA GLY A 145 8.49 9.46 -1.74
C GLY A 145 8.36 10.53 -0.65
N LEU A 146 9.17 10.49 0.42
CA LEU A 146 9.22 11.51 1.48
C LEU A 146 9.72 12.87 0.95
N GLY A 147 8.93 13.51 0.09
CA GLY A 147 9.08 14.88 -0.36
C GLY A 147 7.77 15.61 -0.06
N LEU A 148 7.86 16.75 0.62
CA LEU A 148 6.77 17.72 0.67
C LEU A 148 6.57 18.35 -0.71
#